data_AF-A0A2S6CLQ3-F1
#
_entry.id   AF-A0A2S6CLQ3-F1
#
_cell.length_a   1.000
_cell.length_b   1.000
_cell.length_c   1.000
_cell.angle_alpha   90.00
_cell.angle_beta   90.00
_cell.angle_gamma   90.00
#
_symmetry.space_group_name_H-M   'P 1'
#
loop_
_entity.id
_entity.type
_entity.pdbx_description
1 polymer ?
#
loop_
_entity_poly.entity_id
_entity_poly.type
_entity_poly.pdbx_seq_one_letter_code
_entity_poly.pdbx_strand_id
1 'polypeptide(L)'
;MAASIPSSVIADTYVANNPRYHTDKDAPYVLPNDEAEHARLDLQSKHISAIMDHKVIQASIPKNIKNAQMLDVGCGTGIVTDLIANSFPIATVYGLDISPGPNSRVHPPNTHFLKGNILHHKP
;
A
#
# COMPACT_ATOMS: atom_id res chain seq x y z
N MET A 1 43.52 3.07 11.14
CA MET A 1 42.72 4.31 11.03
C MET A 1 41.31 3.91 10.61
N ALA A 2 40.33 4.02 11.51
CA ALA A 2 38.93 3.75 11.16
C ALA A 2 38.33 5.02 10.52
N ALA A 3 37.84 4.89 9.29
CA ALA A 3 37.17 5.98 8.60
C ALA A 3 35.78 6.21 9.22
N SER A 4 35.51 7.44 9.65
CA SER A 4 34.20 7.90 10.11
C SER A 4 33.24 8.02 8.92
N ILE A 5 32.08 7.38 8.99
CA ILE A 5 31.00 7.52 8.02
C ILE A 5 30.26 8.84 8.31
N PRO A 6 29.96 9.68 7.30
CA PRO A 6 29.27 10.96 7.51
C PRO A 6 27.84 10.78 8.05
N SER A 7 27.47 11.61 9.02
CA SER A 7 26.20 11.56 9.79
C SER A 7 24.91 11.75 8.99
N SER A 8 24.97 11.94 7.67
CA SER A 8 23.79 12.12 6.82
C SER A 8 23.22 10.80 6.27
N VAL A 9 23.82 9.65 6.59
CA VAL A 9 23.32 8.30 6.22
C VAL A 9 22.46 7.67 7.34
N ILE A 10 22.25 8.38 8.46
CA ILE A 10 21.41 7.90 9.56
C ILE A 10 19.98 8.45 9.39
N ALA A 11 19.26 7.93 8.40
CA ALA A 11 17.81 7.93 8.42
C ALA A 11 17.37 6.47 8.43
N ASP A 12 16.65 6.09 9.48
CA ASP A 12 16.17 4.75 9.79
C ASP A 12 17.24 3.77 10.29
N THR A 13 17.84 4.10 11.45
CA THR A 13 18.51 3.09 12.28
C THR A 13 17.48 1.99 12.58
N TYR A 14 17.63 0.83 11.94
CA TYR A 14 16.94 -0.41 12.30
C TYR A 14 17.22 -0.73 13.77
N VAL A 15 16.33 -0.31 14.66
CA VAL A 15 16.27 -0.86 16.01
C VAL A 15 15.39 -2.09 15.89
N ALA A 16 16.01 -3.26 15.79
CA ALA A 16 15.29 -4.51 15.96
C ALA A 16 14.43 -4.40 17.23
N ASN A 17 13.11 -4.62 17.09
CA ASN A 17 12.09 -4.63 18.15
C ASN A 17 11.28 -3.35 18.43
N ASN A 18 11.34 -2.28 17.63
CA ASN A 18 10.38 -1.17 17.78
C ASN A 18 9.48 -1.01 16.55
N PRO A 19 8.14 -0.87 16.72
CA PRO A 19 7.25 -0.67 15.59
C PRO A 19 7.54 0.63 14.86
N ARG A 20 7.47 0.61 13.52
CA ARG A 20 7.61 1.82 12.70
C ARG A 20 6.24 2.40 12.42
N TYR A 21 6.09 3.72 12.44
CA TYR A 21 4.83 4.42 12.15
C TYR A 21 5.01 5.39 10.99
N HIS A 22 3.90 5.83 10.38
CA HIS A 22 3.96 6.96 9.44
C HIS A 22 4.33 8.25 10.18
N THR A 23 4.87 9.20 9.44
CA THR A 23 5.33 10.49 9.97
C THR A 23 4.39 11.66 9.64
N ASP A 24 3.31 11.39 8.90
CA ASP A 24 2.27 12.37 8.60
C ASP A 24 1.47 12.68 9.87
N LYS A 25 1.49 13.95 10.30
CA LYS A 25 0.85 14.43 11.53
C LYS A 25 -0.64 14.70 11.38
N ASP A 26 -1.11 14.87 10.15
CA ASP A 26 -2.49 15.20 9.82
C ASP A 26 -3.29 13.94 9.43
N ALA A 27 -2.62 12.80 9.27
CA ALA A 27 -3.25 11.50 9.05
C ALA A 27 -3.77 10.89 10.37
N PRO A 28 -5.06 10.52 10.47
CA PRO A 28 -5.67 9.97 11.69
C PRO A 28 -5.42 8.45 11.89
N TYR A 29 -4.44 7.86 11.22
CA TYR A 29 -4.11 6.44 11.35
C TYR A 29 -3.13 6.24 12.51
N VAL A 30 -3.27 5.16 13.28
CA VAL A 30 -2.51 5.00 14.55
C VAL A 30 -1.71 3.71 14.63
N LEU A 31 -1.85 2.83 13.63
CA LEU A 31 -1.17 1.54 13.62
C LEU A 31 0.22 1.65 12.97
N PRO A 32 1.13 0.70 13.26
CA PRO A 32 2.45 0.65 12.63
C PRO A 32 2.38 0.43 11.09
N ASN A 33 3.54 0.49 10.45
CA ASN A 33 3.75 0.20 9.03
C ASN A 33 5.06 -0.58 8.79
N ASP A 34 5.51 -1.34 9.79
CA ASP A 34 6.62 -2.28 9.66
C ASP A 34 6.17 -3.63 9.07
N GLU A 35 7.13 -4.54 8.88
CA GLU A 35 6.90 -5.85 8.27
C GLU A 35 5.95 -6.74 9.08
N ALA A 36 6.01 -6.68 10.41
CA ALA A 36 5.13 -7.48 11.26
C ALA A 36 3.67 -7.02 11.13
N GLU A 37 3.46 -5.71 11.09
CA GLU A 37 2.13 -5.13 10.87
C GLU A 37 1.62 -5.37 9.44
N HIS A 38 2.50 -5.33 8.43
CA HIS A 38 2.14 -5.73 7.08
C HIS A 38 1.70 -7.20 7.00
N ALA A 39 2.41 -8.11 7.67
CA ALA A 39 2.00 -9.52 7.74
C ALA A 39 0.64 -9.69 8.43
N ARG A 40 0.35 -8.89 9.47
CA ARG A 40 -0.96 -8.86 10.13
C ARG A 40 -2.06 -8.38 9.17
N LEU A 41 -1.82 -7.31 8.40
CA LEU A 41 -2.76 -6.77 7.40
C LEU A 41 -3.01 -7.78 6.27
N ASP A 42 -1.97 -8.47 5.79
CA ASP A 42 -2.10 -9.48 4.75
C ASP A 42 -2.97 -10.66 5.22
N LEU A 43 -2.76 -11.12 6.45
CA LEU A 43 -3.60 -12.17 7.06
C LEU A 43 -5.04 -11.70 7.25
N GLN A 44 -5.25 -10.46 7.68
CA GLN A 44 -6.58 -9.87 7.81
C GLN A 44 -7.31 -9.81 6.47
N SER A 45 -6.62 -9.34 5.41
CA SER A 45 -7.16 -9.29 4.05
C SER A 45 -7.58 -10.67 3.55
N LYS A 46 -6.76 -11.70 3.78
CA LYS A 46 -7.08 -13.09 3.43
C LYS A 46 -8.36 -13.58 4.12
N HIS A 47 -8.53 -13.32 5.41
CA HIS A 47 -9.72 -13.73 6.16
C HIS A 47 -10.98 -13.00 5.70
N ILE A 48 -10.89 -11.68 5.48
CA ILE A 48 -12.02 -10.89 4.97
C ILE A 48 -12.42 -11.38 3.57
N SER A 49 -11.45 -11.60 2.69
CA SER A 49 -11.71 -12.17 1.35
C SER A 49 -12.44 -13.52 1.43
N ALA A 50 -12.06 -14.40 2.35
CA ALA A 50 -12.74 -15.68 2.55
C ALA A 50 -14.19 -15.52 3.04
N ILE A 51 -14.46 -14.58 3.95
CA ILE A 51 -15.83 -14.25 4.39
C ILE A 51 -16.68 -13.73 3.23
N MET A 52 -16.04 -13.07 2.26
CA MET A 52 -16.69 -12.53 1.06
C MET A 52 -16.78 -13.55 -0.10
N ASP A 53 -16.60 -14.85 0.14
CA ASP A 53 -16.54 -15.90 -0.89
C ASP A 53 -15.54 -15.57 -2.01
N HIS A 54 -14.44 -14.92 -1.64
CA HIS A 54 -13.40 -14.42 -2.56
C HIS A 54 -13.89 -13.39 -3.60
N LYS A 55 -15.05 -12.76 -3.36
CA LYS A 55 -15.63 -11.69 -4.19
C LYS A 55 -15.44 -10.33 -3.54
N VAL A 56 -14.19 -9.86 -3.47
CA VAL A 56 -13.88 -8.54 -2.84
C VAL A 56 -14.49 -7.38 -3.65
N ILE A 57 -14.45 -7.46 -4.98
CA ILE A 57 -15.03 -6.46 -5.88
C ILE A 57 -16.51 -6.79 -6.10
N GLN A 58 -17.39 -6.09 -5.38
CA GLN A 58 -18.84 -6.30 -5.43
C GLN A 58 -19.54 -5.43 -6.49
N ALA A 59 -18.89 -4.35 -6.92
CA ALA A 59 -19.46 -3.44 -7.90
C ALA A 59 -19.51 -4.07 -9.31
N SER A 60 -20.62 -3.85 -10.02
CA SER A 60 -20.78 -4.27 -11.41
C SER A 60 -20.08 -3.30 -12.36
N ILE A 61 -18.75 -3.42 -12.46
CA ILE A 61 -17.91 -2.57 -13.31
C ILE A 61 -17.68 -3.26 -14.66
N PRO A 62 -18.01 -2.63 -15.81
CA PRO A 62 -17.69 -3.17 -17.13
C PRO A 62 -16.17 -3.36 -17.31
N LYS A 63 -15.76 -4.54 -17.77
CA LYS A 63 -14.33 -4.88 -17.93
C LYS A 63 -13.66 -4.25 -19.16
N ASN A 64 -14.44 -3.68 -20.08
CA ASN A 64 -14.00 -3.19 -21.37
C ASN A 64 -13.93 -1.65 -21.46
N ILE A 65 -13.94 -0.95 -20.32
CA ILE A 65 -13.75 0.50 -20.29
C ILE A 65 -12.31 0.80 -20.72
N LYS A 66 -12.15 1.39 -21.91
CA LYS A 66 -10.83 1.79 -22.42
C LYS A 66 -10.27 2.92 -21.56
N ASN A 67 -8.97 2.87 -21.26
CA ASN A 67 -8.25 3.89 -20.48
C ASN A 67 -8.87 4.14 -19.10
N ALA A 68 -9.49 3.13 -18.49
CA ALA A 68 -10.00 3.24 -17.14
C ALA A 68 -8.84 3.51 -16.16
N GLN A 69 -9.04 4.48 -15.27
CA GLN A 69 -8.15 4.73 -14.15
C GLN A 69 -8.89 4.41 -12.85
N MET A 70 -8.26 3.65 -11.97
CA MET A 70 -8.83 3.21 -10.70
C MET A 70 -7.92 3.64 -9.55
N LEU A 71 -8.49 4.06 -8.43
CA LEU A 71 -7.76 4.51 -7.26
C LEU A 71 -8.20 3.70 -6.03
N ASP A 72 -7.22 3.08 -5.36
CA ASP A 72 -7.34 2.40 -4.07
C ASP A 72 -6.76 3.30 -2.98
N VAL A 73 -7.60 3.83 -2.10
CA VAL A 73 -7.23 4.82 -1.08
C VAL A 73 -6.99 4.14 0.26
N GLY A 74 -5.86 4.44 0.89
CA GLY A 74 -5.40 3.70 2.07
C GLY A 74 -5.03 2.27 1.68
N CYS A 75 -4.29 2.13 0.58
CA CYS A 75 -4.04 0.81 -0.03
C CYS A 75 -3.20 -0.11 0.86
N GLY A 76 -2.54 0.42 1.89
CA GLY A 76 -1.73 -0.32 2.84
C GLY A 76 -0.73 -1.24 2.14
N THR A 77 -0.84 -2.54 2.39
CA THR A 77 0.04 -3.53 1.77
C THR A 77 -0.22 -3.71 0.27
N GLY A 78 -1.30 -3.17 -0.30
CA GLY A 78 -1.61 -3.19 -1.73
C GLY A 78 -2.29 -4.46 -2.24
N ILE A 79 -2.72 -5.38 -1.37
CA ILE A 79 -3.38 -6.63 -1.80
C ILE A 79 -4.63 -6.36 -2.63
N VAL A 80 -5.44 -5.38 -2.19
CA VAL A 80 -6.67 -5.01 -2.90
C VAL A 80 -6.33 -4.30 -4.21
N THR A 81 -5.31 -3.44 -4.22
CA THR A 81 -4.80 -2.80 -5.45
C THR A 81 -4.40 -3.84 -6.50
N ASP A 82 -3.64 -4.86 -6.12
CA ASP A 82 -3.23 -5.95 -7.01
C ASP A 82 -4.44 -6.76 -7.49
N LEU A 83 -5.43 -7.00 -6.63
CA LEU A 83 -6.66 -7.70 -7.01
C LEU A 83 -7.47 -6.92 -8.04
N ILE A 84 -7.59 -5.60 -7.89
CA ILE A 84 -8.24 -4.72 -8.85
C ILE A 84 -7.49 -4.77 -10.18
N ALA A 85 -6.16 -4.63 -10.16
CA ALA A 85 -5.32 -4.64 -11.35
C ALA A 85 -5.42 -5.95 -12.14
N ASN A 86 -5.44 -7.10 -11.45
CA ASN A 86 -5.65 -8.41 -12.07
C ASN A 86 -7.07 -8.58 -12.62
N SER A 87 -8.08 -7.98 -11.97
CA SER A 87 -9.49 -8.06 -12.41
C SER A 87 -9.78 -7.18 -13.62
N PHE A 88 -9.02 -6.09 -13.79
CA PHE A 88 -9.15 -5.10 -14.85
C PHE A 88 -7.79 -4.86 -15.54
N PRO A 89 -7.28 -5.83 -16.31
CA PRO A 89 -5.92 -5.79 -16.88
C PRO A 89 -5.68 -4.67 -17.90
N ILE A 90 -6.74 -4.04 -18.42
CA ILE A 90 -6.66 -2.91 -19.35
C ILE A 90 -6.80 -1.54 -18.67
N ALA A 91 -7.03 -1.52 -17.35
CA ALA A 91 -7.09 -0.32 -16.55
C ALA A 91 -5.71 -0.01 -15.95
N THR A 92 -5.46 1.26 -15.66
CA THR A 92 -4.35 1.70 -14.82
C THR A 92 -4.84 1.85 -13.39
N VAL A 93 -4.18 1.20 -12.44
CA VAL A 93 -4.60 1.15 -11.04
C VAL A 93 -3.57 1.86 -10.17
N TYR A 94 -4.04 2.79 -9.34
CA TYR A 94 -3.22 3.55 -8.41
C TYR A 94 -3.54 3.10 -6.98
N GLY A 95 -2.52 2.77 -6.20
CA GLY A 95 -2.62 2.63 -4.75
C GLY A 95 -2.07 3.87 -4.07
N LEU A 96 -2.86 4.53 -3.23
CA LEU A 96 -2.45 5.69 -2.45
C LEU A 96 -2.43 5.33 -0.96
N ASP A 97 -1.30 5.54 -0.29
CA ASP A 97 -1.20 5.35 1.16
C ASP A 97 -0.31 6.41 1.81
N ILE A 98 -0.53 6.69 3.09
CA ILE A 98 0.33 7.58 3.89
C ILE A 98 1.71 6.96 4.18
N SER A 99 1.81 5.64 4.09
CA SER A 99 3.05 4.87 4.15
C SER A 99 3.64 4.67 2.75
N PRO A 100 4.97 4.50 2.63
CA PRO A 100 5.57 4.11 1.36
C PRO A 100 4.92 2.85 0.79
N GLY A 101 4.79 2.80 -0.54
CA GLY A 101 4.21 1.65 -1.23
C GLY A 101 4.91 0.33 -0.88
N PRO A 102 4.16 -0.80 -0.87
CA PRO A 102 4.72 -2.12 -0.60
C PRO A 102 5.82 -2.47 -1.62
N ASN A 103 6.98 -2.95 -1.12
CA ASN A 103 8.08 -3.42 -1.97
C ASN A 103 8.45 -4.89 -1.69
N SER A 104 7.68 -5.57 -0.85
CA SER A 104 7.95 -6.95 -0.43
C SER A 104 7.55 -8.00 -1.47
N ARG A 105 6.84 -7.61 -2.54
CA ARG A 105 6.38 -8.53 -3.59
C ARG A 105 6.38 -7.88 -4.97
N VAL A 106 6.25 -8.73 -5.98
CA VAL A 106 6.05 -8.28 -7.37
C VAL A 106 4.58 -7.92 -7.57
N HIS A 107 4.35 -6.73 -8.13
CA HIS A 107 3.01 -6.21 -8.42
C HIS A 107 2.65 -6.36 -9.91
N PRO A 108 1.35 -6.41 -10.27
CA PRO A 108 0.92 -6.36 -11.66
C PRO A 108 1.46 -5.11 -12.39
N PRO A 109 1.80 -5.21 -13.68
CA PRO A 109 2.50 -4.13 -14.40
C PRO A 109 1.65 -2.86 -14.60
N ASN A 110 0.33 -2.96 -14.41
CA ASN A 110 -0.62 -1.85 -14.49
C ASN A 110 -0.94 -1.22 -13.12
N THR A 111 -0.12 -1.49 -12.10
CA THR A 111 -0.21 -0.85 -10.79
C THR A 111 0.82 0.26 -10.62
N HIS A 112 0.44 1.31 -9.88
CA HIS A 112 1.33 2.38 -9.46
C HIS A 112 1.04 2.72 -8.00
N PHE A 113 2.06 2.76 -7.15
CA PHE A 113 1.92 3.12 -5.75
C PHE A 113 2.43 4.53 -5.49
N LEU A 114 1.62 5.32 -4.79
CA LEU A 114 1.88 6.70 -4.44
C LEU A 114 1.86 6.83 -2.92
N LYS A 115 2.88 7.47 -2.36
CA LYS A 115 2.85 7.90 -0.96
C LYS A 115 2.15 9.26 -0.89
N GLY A 116 1.07 9.36 -0.15
CA GLY A 116 0.36 10.61 0.07
C GLY A 116 -0.82 10.51 1.03
N ASN A 117 -1.17 11.62 1.63
CA ASN A 117 -2.36 11.79 2.45
C ASN A 117 -3.54 12.31 1.63
N ILE A 118 -4.58 11.48 1.47
CA ILE A 118 -5.79 11.82 0.70
C ILE A 118 -6.53 13.05 1.23
N LEU A 119 -6.36 13.41 2.51
CA LEU A 119 -7.04 14.57 3.10
C LEU A 119 -6.41 15.90 2.68
N HIS A 120 -5.14 15.89 2.24
CA HIS A 120 -4.37 17.11 1.95
C HIS A 120 -3.83 17.16 0.52
N HIS A 121 -3.78 16.04 -0.20
CA HIS A 121 -3.53 16.05 -1.64
C HIS A 121 -4.80 16.47 -2.38
N LYS A 122 -4.84 17.73 -2.79
CA LYS A 122 -5.61 18.10 -3.97
C LYS A 122 -4.89 17.52 -5.20
N PRO A 123 -5.64 17.02 -6.20
CA PRO A 123 -5.05 16.55 -7.45
C PRO A 123 -4.16 17.60 -8.10
#